data_AF-X1IA40-F1
#
_entry.id   AF-X1IA40-F1
#
_cell.length_a   1.000
_cell.length_b   1.000
_cell.length_c   1.000
_cell.angle_alpha   90.00
_cell.angle_beta   90.00
_cell.angle_gamma   90.00
#
_symmetry.space_group_name_H-M   'P 1'
#
loop_
_entity.id
_entity.type
_entity.pdbx_description
1 polymer ?
#
loop_
_entity_poly.entity_id
_entity_poly.type
_entity_poly.pdbx_seq_one_letter_code
_entity_poly.pdbx_strand_id
1 'polypeptide(L)' 'ARIAVRTKVPLIPVVIRGTDKALPRGKKIVRLAKIKVRIGKPLESEPLYEGKDIKRKVQRLHQRLEKSMKTLVERP' A
#
# COMPACT_ATOMS: atom_id res chain seq x y z
N ALA A 1 7.69 -2.37 -2.42
CA ALA A 1 7.68 -3.76 -2.97
C ALA A 1 9.06 -4.45 -2.95
N ARG A 2 10.17 -3.80 -3.35
CA ARG A 2 11.51 -4.43 -3.38
C ARG A 2 11.96 -5.04 -2.06
N ILE A 3 11.81 -4.32 -0.95
CA ILE A 3 12.18 -4.79 0.39
C ILE A 3 11.41 -6.07 0.71
N ALA A 4 10.07 -6.02 0.62
CA ALA A 4 9.21 -7.17 0.89
C ALA A 4 9.57 -8.43 0.08
N VAL A 5 9.89 -8.29 -1.22
CA VAL A 5 10.34 -9.42 -2.04
C VAL A 5 11.68 -9.98 -1.56
N ARG A 6 12.62 -9.14 -1.12
CA ARG A 6 13.93 -9.58 -0.60
C ARG A 6 13.81 -10.24 0.77
N THR A 7 12.98 -9.67 1.64
CA THR A 7 12.82 -10.12 3.03
C THR A 7 11.76 -11.22 3.18
N LYS A 8 11.03 -11.56 2.11
CA LYS A 8 9.98 -12.58 2.10
C LYS A 8 8.87 -12.31 3.12
N VAL A 9 8.47 -11.05 3.25
CA VAL A 9 7.40 -10.64 4.18
C VAL A 9 6.17 -10.15 3.42
N PRO A 10 4.96 -10.37 3.95
CA PRO A 10 3.73 -9.89 3.32
C PRO A 10 3.62 -8.36 3.37
N LEU A 11 2.92 -7.79 2.40
CA LEU A 11 2.55 -6.36 2.37
C LEU A 11 1.08 -6.18 2.73
N ILE A 12 0.78 -5.25 3.64
CA ILE A 12 -0.60 -4.92 4.01
C ILE A 12 -1.01 -3.60 3.33
N PRO A 13 -1.99 -3.61 2.41
CA PRO A 13 -2.50 -2.39 1.80
C PRO A 13 -3.34 -1.59 2.79
N VAL A 14 -2.99 -0.32 2.99
CA VAL A 14 -3.71 0.60 3.89
C VAL A 14 -4.10 1.85 3.11
N VAL A 15 -5.34 2.28 3.25
CA VAL A 15 -5.88 3.51 2.67
C VAL A 15 -6.33 4.43 3.80
N ILE A 16 -5.84 5.66 3.79
CA ILE A 16 -6.21 6.71 4.75
C ILE A 16 -6.86 7.85 3.97
N ARG A 17 -8.07 8.27 4.38
CA ARG A 17 -8.81 9.38 3.76
C ARG A 17 -9.13 10.44 4.80
N GLY A 18 -9.06 11.72 4.40
CA GLY A 18 -9.38 12.86 5.26
C GLY A 18 -8.17 13.52 5.93
N THR A 19 -6.97 12.92 5.82
CA THR A 19 -5.72 13.53 6.31
C THR A 19 -5.35 14.78 5.54
N ASP A 20 -5.65 14.80 4.24
CA ASP A 20 -5.55 15.96 3.35
C ASP A 20 -6.40 17.14 3.82
N LYS A 21 -7.52 16.87 4.51
CA LYS A 21 -8.39 17.89 5.12
C LYS A 21 -7.92 18.30 6.52
N ALA A 22 -7.39 17.35 7.29
CA ALA A 22 -6.86 17.59 8.62
C ALA A 22 -5.61 18.48 8.58
N LEU A 23 -4.68 18.19 7.67
CA LEU A 23 -3.48 19.00 7.45
C LEU A 23 -3.11 19.01 5.95
N PRO A 24 -3.66 19.95 5.17
CA PRO A 24 -3.31 20.09 3.77
C PRO A 24 -1.82 20.40 3.59
N ARG A 25 -1.23 19.95 2.47
CA ARG A 25 0.18 20.21 2.14
C ARG A 25 0.47 21.73 2.20
N GLY A 26 1.51 22.11 2.94
CA GLY A 26 1.93 23.50 3.11
C GLY A 26 1.21 24.28 4.22
N LYS A 27 0.18 23.71 4.86
CA LYS A 27 -0.42 24.29 6.07
C LYS A 27 0.41 23.91 7.30
N LYS A 28 0.46 24.83 8.28
CA LYS A 28 1.18 24.63 9.55
C LYS A 28 0.25 24.23 10.71
N ILE A 29 -1.06 24.42 10.56
CA ILE A 29 -2.05 24.23 11.61
C ILE A 29 -3.01 23.11 11.21
N VAL A 30 -3.19 22.15 12.11
CA VAL A 30 -4.11 21.01 11.98
C VAL A 30 -5.55 21.47 12.27
N ARG A 31 -6.51 20.94 11.51
CA ARG A 31 -7.95 21.12 11.72
C ARG A 31 -8.61 19.79 12.03
N LEU A 32 -9.66 19.83 12.85
CA LEU A 32 -10.46 18.63 13.13
C LEU A 32 -11.18 18.20 11.85
N ALA A 33 -10.93 16.97 11.41
CA ALA A 33 -11.55 16.37 10.23
C ALA A 33 -11.82 14.88 10.48
N LYS A 34 -12.86 14.33 9.83
CA LYS A 34 -13.16 12.90 9.90
C LYS A 34 -12.09 12.13 9.12
N ILE A 35 -11.32 11.29 9.81
CA ILE A 35 -10.33 10.39 9.22
C ILE A 35 -10.94 9.00 9.11
N LYS A 36 -10.83 8.37 7.94
CA LYS A 36 -11.21 6.98 7.71
C LYS A 36 -9.98 6.17 7.32
N VAL A 37 -9.76 5.06 8.01
CA VAL A 37 -8.68 4.11 7.73
C VAL A 37 -9.29 2.80 7.26
N ARG A 38 -8.77 2.24 6.17
CA ARG A 38 -9.15 0.92 5.66
C ARG A 38 -7.92 0.07 5.47
N ILE A 39 -7.97 -1.12 6.06
CA ILE A 39 -6.89 -2.10 6.01
C ILE A 39 -7.38 -3.27 5.15
N GLY A 40 -6.61 -3.61 4.12
CA GLY A 40 -6.89 -4.77 3.28
C GLY A 40 -6.20 -6.04 3.75
N LYS A 41 -6.41 -7.11 2.99
CA LYS A 41 -5.80 -8.41 3.27
C LYS A 41 -4.29 -8.37 2.98
N PRO A 42 -3.46 -9.08 3.76
CA PRO A 42 -2.04 -9.23 3.45
C PRO A 42 -1.82 -9.80 2.04
N LEU A 43 -0.82 -9.25 1.35
CA LEU A 43 -0.36 -9.68 0.04
C LEU A 43 0.98 -10.40 0.22
N GLU A 44 0.95 -11.72 0.08
CA GLU A 44 2.14 -12.55 0.17
C GLU A 44 3.19 -12.16 -0.88
N SER A 45 4.44 -12.02 -0.43
CA SER A 45 5.59 -11.90 -1.32
C SER A 45 5.88 -13.26 -1.94
N GLU A 46 5.90 -13.37 -3.27
CA GLU A 46 6.24 -14.62 -3.96
C GLU A 46 7.63 -15.13 -3.50
N PRO A 47 7.77 -16.42 -3.16
CA PRO A 47 9.06 -16.98 -2.76
C PRO A 47 10.12 -16.77 -3.84
N LEU A 48 11.32 -16.37 -3.40
CA LEU A 48 12.51 -16.30 -4.24
C LEU A 48 13.00 -17.73 -4.52
N TYR A 49 12.53 -18.33 -5.61
CA TYR A 49 13.33 -19.34 -6.30
C TYR A 49 14.52 -18.65 -6.96
N GLU A 50 15.71 -19.22 -6.81
CA GLU A 50 16.95 -18.74 -7.43
C GLU A 50 16.77 -18.57 -8.94
N GLY A 51 17.24 -17.44 -9.48
CA GLY A 51 17.28 -17.22 -10.93
C GLY A 51 16.46 -16.03 -11.45
N LYS A 52 17.19 -14.96 -11.77
CA LYS A 52 16.96 -13.94 -12.83
C LYS A 52 15.67 -13.11 -12.90
N ASP A 53 14.62 -13.29 -12.09
CA ASP A 53 13.37 -12.51 -12.30
C ASP A 53 12.92 -11.59 -11.14
N ILE A 54 13.87 -11.04 -10.37
CA ILE A 54 13.53 -10.18 -9.22
C ILE A 54 12.89 -8.84 -9.64
N LYS A 55 13.19 -8.32 -10.84
CA LYS A 55 12.55 -7.09 -11.34
C LYS A 55 11.07 -7.33 -11.62
N ARG A 56 10.72 -8.40 -12.33
CA ARG A 56 9.32 -8.74 -12.63
C ARG A 56 8.53 -9.10 -11.39
N LYS A 57 9.12 -9.83 -10.42
CA LYS A 57 8.46 -10.11 -9.13
C LYS A 57 8.08 -8.84 -8.38
N VAL A 58 9.00 -7.87 -8.33
CA VAL A 58 8.71 -6.56 -7.72
C VAL A 58 7.61 -5.83 -8.47
N GLN A 59 7.63 -5.85 -9.80
CA GLN A 59 6.59 -5.23 -10.61
C GLN A 59 5.22 -5.87 -10.39
N ARG A 60 5.14 -7.20 -10.37
CA ARG A 60 3.89 -7.95 -10.09
C ARG A 60 3.34 -7.66 -8.70
N LEU A 61 4.21 -7.68 -7.68
CA LEU A 61 3.79 -7.37 -6.31
C LEU A 61 3.31 -5.92 -6.20
N HIS A 62 3.97 -4.99 -6.90
CA HIS A 62 3.53 -3.59 -6.97
C HIS A 62 2.16 -3.45 -7.63
N GLN A 63 1.92 -4.10 -8.77
CA GLN A 63 0.62 -4.10 -9.46
C GLN A 63 -0.50 -4.70 -8.60
N ARG A 64 -0.23 -5.81 -7.88
CA ARG A 64 -1.18 -6.42 -6.94
C ARG A 64 -1.52 -5.46 -5.79
N LEU A 65 -0.52 -4.76 -5.26
CA LEU A 65 -0.71 -3.76 -4.22
C LEU A 65 -1.59 -2.60 -4.70
N GLU A 66 -1.29 -2.03 -5.87
CA GLU A 66 -2.10 -0.96 -6.46
C GLU A 66 -3.55 -1.39 -6.70
N LYS A 67 -3.77 -2.58 -7.26
CA LYS A 67 -5.12 -3.13 -7.46
C LYS A 67 -5.87 -3.26 -6.14
N SER A 68 -5.22 -3.80 -5.10
CA SER A 68 -5.83 -3.93 -3.79
C SER A 68 -6.15 -2.57 -3.16
N MET A 69 -5.28 -1.57 -3.32
CA MET A 69 -5.52 -0.23 -2.81
C MET A 69 -6.69 0.45 -3.52
N LYS A 70 -6.82 0.32 -4.84
CA LYS A 70 -7.98 0.83 -5.61
C LYS A 70 -9.30 0.26 -5.09
N THR A 71 -9.36 -1.07 -4.90
CA THR A 71 -10.55 -1.72 -4.32
C THR A 71 -10.86 -1.21 -2.91
N LEU A 72 -9.86 -0.91 -2.08
CA LEU A 72 -10.08 -0.35 -0.75
C LEU A 72 -10.59 1.10 -0.79
N VAL A 73 -10.21 1.89 -1.79
CA VAL A 73 -10.71 3.26 -1.99
C VAL A 73 -12.18 3.25 -2.42
N GLU A 74 -12.55 2.34 -3.31
CA GLU A 74 -13.90 2.22 -3.91
C GLU A 74 -14.97 1.64 -2.97
N ARG A 75 -14.56 0.94 -1.90
CA ARG A 75 -15.52 0.46 -0.89
C ARG A 75 -16.31 1.64 -0.29
N PRO A 76 -17.62 1.49 0.00
CA PRO A 76 -18.42 2.53 0.65
C PRO A 76 -17.92 2.85 2.07
#